data_AF-A0A9W9Z1I7-F1
#
_entry.id   AF-A0A9W9Z1I7-F1
#
_cell.length_a   1.000
_cell.length_b   1.000
_cell.length_c   1.000
_cell.angle_alpha   90.00
_cell.angle_beta   90.00
_cell.angle_gamma   90.00
#
_symmetry.space_group_name_H-M   'P 1'
#
loop_
_entity.id
_entity.type
_entity.pdbx_description
1 polymer ?
#
loop_
_entity_poly.entity_id
_entity_poly.type
_entity_poly.pdbx_seq_one_letter_code
_entity_poly.pdbx_strand_id
1 'polypeptide(L)'
;MFWTVSFDSEYSAFWRCVKAGAAYLVTQLCKMLVLATFFPTSDVSPGYMDFMGEFLRSTVDLADLVGLHLVMTKIAGKGQLKVLVAGVGWATAELVMTRLVPLWVGARGVEFDWKYIQMSFDANVSLVQHISTAALVWLWSRTDLQKSFLPIVMAFMALTCYRPLLIEVLSHVLGIQSWSLLLLKTTFTSCIGLVALQLYLTLTTGKQART
;
A
#
# COMPACT_ATOMS: atom_id res chain seq x y z
N MET A 1 -0.91 4.95 38.74
CA MET A 1 -1.69 5.81 37.81
C MET A 1 -1.00 6.00 36.44
N PHE A 2 0.34 5.91 36.33
CA PHE A 2 1.04 6.07 35.05
C PHE A 2 0.87 4.88 34.07
N TRP A 3 0.74 3.64 34.58
CA TRP A 3 0.59 2.42 33.76
C TRP A 3 -0.74 2.32 33.02
N THR A 4 -1.84 2.84 33.59
CA THR A 4 -3.18 2.76 32.99
C THR A 4 -3.31 3.70 31.78
N VAL A 5 -2.58 4.82 31.79
CA VAL A 5 -2.60 5.81 30.69
C VAL A 5 -1.89 5.27 29.44
N SER A 6 -0.79 4.54 29.62
CA SER A 6 -0.11 3.87 28.50
C SER A 6 -1.01 2.82 27.86
N PHE A 7 -1.64 1.96 28.68
CA PHE A 7 -2.52 0.91 28.20
C PHE A 7 -3.79 1.45 27.49
N ASP A 8 -4.39 2.54 27.99
CA ASP A 8 -5.55 3.17 27.36
C ASP A 8 -5.17 3.87 26.03
N SER A 9 -3.98 4.47 25.97
CA SER A 9 -3.44 5.05 24.74
C SER A 9 -3.12 3.99 23.68
N GLU A 10 -2.62 2.82 24.08
CA GLU A 10 -2.34 1.69 23.19
C GLU A 10 -3.62 1.00 22.72
N TYR A 11 -4.59 0.78 23.62
CA TYR A 11 -5.90 0.21 23.29
C TYR A 11 -6.68 1.11 22.33
N SER A 12 -6.67 2.43 22.56
CA SER A 12 -7.31 3.39 21.65
C SER A 12 -6.59 3.49 20.30
N ALA A 13 -5.27 3.33 20.25
CA ALA A 13 -4.51 3.26 19.01
C ALA A 13 -4.83 2.00 18.20
N PHE A 14 -4.92 0.84 18.86
CA PHE A 14 -5.34 -0.42 18.24
C PHE A 14 -6.75 -0.30 17.65
N TRP A 15 -7.72 0.25 18.40
CA TRP A 15 -9.07 0.45 17.87
C TRP A 15 -9.13 1.43 16.69
N ARG A 16 -8.29 2.47 16.68
CA ARG A 16 -8.16 3.37 15.53
C ARG A 16 -7.57 2.63 14.32
N CYS A 17 -6.62 1.73 14.54
CA CYS A 17 -6.04 0.87 13.51
C CYS A 17 -7.09 -0.07 12.92
N VAL A 18 -7.88 -0.73 13.78
CA VAL A 18 -8.99 -1.60 13.37
C VAL A 18 -10.05 -0.82 12.59
N LYS A 19 -10.41 0.39 13.03
CA LYS A 19 -11.34 1.26 12.28
C LYS A 19 -10.80 1.65 10.91
N ALA A 20 -9.51 1.94 10.80
CA ALA A 20 -8.85 2.21 9.52
C ALA A 20 -8.88 0.98 8.60
N GLY A 21 -8.59 -0.21 9.14
CA GLY A 21 -8.71 -1.47 8.40
C GLY A 21 -10.15 -1.79 7.97
N ALA A 22 -11.14 -1.53 8.83
CA ALA A 22 -12.55 -1.70 8.49
C ALA A 22 -12.99 -0.73 7.38
N ALA A 23 -12.49 0.51 7.40
CA ALA A 23 -12.73 1.46 6.30
C ALA A 23 -12.17 0.94 4.97
N TYR A 24 -10.97 0.33 4.99
CA TYR A 24 -10.42 -0.34 3.80
C TYR A 24 -11.31 -1.47 3.29
N LEU A 25 -11.86 -2.30 4.19
CA LEU A 25 -12.77 -3.39 3.76
C LEU A 25 -13.98 -2.83 3.02
N VAL A 26 -14.55 -1.74 3.51
CA VAL A 26 -15.70 -1.10 2.86
C VAL A 26 -15.33 -0.50 1.51
N THR A 27 -14.19 0.20 1.40
CA THR A 27 -13.73 0.76 0.12
C THR A 27 -13.44 -0.35 -0.90
N GLN A 28 -12.78 -1.41 -0.46
CA GLN A 28 -12.44 -2.55 -1.29
C GLN A 28 -13.69 -3.29 -1.78
N LEU A 29 -14.70 -3.49 -0.93
CA LEU A 29 -15.97 -4.12 -1.33
C LEU A 29 -16.74 -3.25 -2.32
N CYS A 30 -16.82 -1.93 -2.08
CA CYS A 30 -17.49 -0.99 -2.99
C CYS A 30 -16.84 -1.00 -4.37
N LYS A 31 -15.51 -0.92 -4.41
CA LYS A 31 -14.68 -1.01 -5.62
C LYS A 31 -14.94 -2.30 -6.41
N MET A 32 -14.92 -3.46 -5.74
CA MET A 32 -15.18 -4.73 -6.41
C MET A 32 -16.61 -4.84 -6.94
N LEU A 33 -17.60 -4.29 -6.21
CA LEU A 33 -18.99 -4.26 -6.64
C LEU A 33 -19.16 -3.37 -7.88
N VAL A 34 -18.58 -2.17 -7.88
CA VAL A 34 -18.62 -1.23 -9.00
C VAL A 34 -17.96 -1.83 -10.25
N LEU A 35 -16.77 -2.42 -10.10
CA LEU A 35 -16.11 -3.11 -11.21
C LEU A 35 -16.98 -4.23 -11.77
N ALA A 36 -17.55 -5.07 -10.91
CA ALA A 36 -18.35 -6.22 -11.33
C ALA A 36 -19.72 -5.84 -11.93
N THR A 37 -20.35 -4.73 -11.50
CA THR A 37 -21.68 -4.32 -12.01
C THR A 37 -21.60 -3.47 -13.26
N PHE A 38 -20.65 -2.54 -13.34
CA PHE A 38 -20.55 -1.65 -14.49
C PHE A 38 -19.77 -2.28 -15.64
N PHE A 39 -18.88 -3.26 -15.38
CA PHE A 39 -17.99 -3.83 -16.39
C PHE A 39 -17.69 -5.32 -16.11
N PRO A 40 -18.58 -6.27 -16.48
CA PRO A 40 -18.18 -7.67 -16.59
C PRO A 40 -16.99 -7.74 -17.54
N THR A 41 -15.94 -8.49 -17.18
CA THR A 41 -14.73 -8.68 -18.00
C THR A 41 -15.12 -8.98 -19.44
N SER A 42 -15.01 -7.98 -20.32
CA SER A 42 -15.08 -8.20 -21.75
C SER A 42 -14.01 -9.24 -22.09
N ASP A 43 -14.35 -10.28 -22.84
CA ASP A 43 -13.42 -11.31 -23.28
C ASP A 43 -12.37 -10.68 -24.23
N VAL A 44 -11.35 -10.04 -23.67
CA VAL A 44 -10.27 -9.41 -24.45
C VAL A 44 -9.28 -10.51 -24.83
N SER A 45 -9.23 -10.81 -26.13
CA SER A 45 -8.28 -11.76 -26.72
C SER A 45 -6.83 -11.49 -26.29
N PRO A 46 -6.03 -12.55 -26.04
CA PRO A 46 -4.64 -12.42 -25.60
C PRO A 46 -3.80 -11.83 -26.75
N GLY A 47 -3.48 -10.53 -26.66
CA GLY A 47 -2.64 -9.85 -27.65
C GLY A 47 -2.89 -8.35 -27.81
N TYR A 48 -4.00 -7.81 -27.29
CA TYR A 48 -4.24 -6.37 -27.23
C TYR A 48 -3.94 -5.84 -25.82
N MET A 49 -3.18 -4.73 -25.75
CA MET A 49 -2.97 -3.99 -24.51
C MET A 49 -4.32 -3.41 -24.07
N ASP A 50 -4.85 -3.88 -22.95
CA ASP A 50 -6.17 -3.47 -22.44
C ASP A 50 -6.08 -2.07 -21.80
N PHE A 51 -6.03 -1.04 -22.64
CA PHE A 51 -5.98 0.36 -22.21
C PHE A 51 -7.14 0.71 -21.27
N MET A 52 -8.31 0.12 -21.48
CA MET A 52 -9.48 0.36 -20.62
C MET A 52 -9.27 -0.27 -19.25
N GLY A 53 -8.81 -1.53 -19.20
CA GLY A 53 -8.43 -2.21 -17.97
C GLY A 53 -7.33 -1.48 -17.20
N GLU A 54 -6.30 -0.99 -17.89
CA GLU A 54 -5.21 -0.22 -17.28
C GLU A 54 -5.69 1.13 -16.72
N PHE A 55 -6.55 1.85 -17.46
CA PHE A 55 -7.14 3.11 -17.01
C PHE A 55 -8.04 2.91 -15.78
N LEU A 56 -8.85 1.85 -15.77
CA LEU A 56 -9.70 1.49 -14.64
C LEU A 56 -8.86 1.12 -13.43
N ARG A 57 -7.80 0.33 -13.61
CA ARG A 57 -6.87 -0.04 -12.54
C ARG A 57 -6.22 1.20 -11.93
N SER A 58 -5.80 2.14 -12.76
CA SER A 58 -5.27 3.44 -12.29
C SER A 58 -6.31 4.27 -11.52
N THR A 59 -7.56 4.32 -12.00
CA THR A 59 -8.66 5.04 -11.31
C THR A 59 -8.93 4.43 -9.94
N VAL A 60 -8.89 3.11 -9.85
CA VAL A 60 -9.06 2.34 -8.63
C VAL A 60 -7.91 2.60 -7.64
N ASP A 61 -6.66 2.59 -8.12
CA ASP A 61 -5.49 2.89 -7.29
C ASP A 61 -5.52 4.33 -6.76
N LEU A 62 -5.99 5.29 -7.57
CA LEU A 62 -6.24 6.67 -7.15
C LEU A 62 -7.34 6.78 -6.09
N ALA A 63 -8.43 6.02 -6.23
CA ALA A 63 -9.51 5.99 -5.24
C ALA A 63 -9.02 5.43 -3.89
N ASP A 64 -8.18 4.40 -3.90
CA ASP A 64 -7.56 3.84 -2.69
C ASP A 64 -6.61 4.85 -2.02
N LEU A 65 -5.81 5.59 -2.80
CA LEU A 65 -4.97 6.69 -2.30
C LEU A 65 -5.78 7.81 -1.63
N VAL A 66 -6.90 8.21 -2.24
CA VAL A 66 -7.82 9.22 -1.67
C VAL A 66 -8.46 8.68 -0.39
N GLY A 67 -8.90 7.42 -0.39
CA GLY A 67 -9.45 6.76 0.80
C GLY A 67 -8.47 6.76 1.96
N LEU A 68 -7.20 6.43 1.69
CA LEU A 68 -6.12 6.44 2.67
C LEU A 68 -5.87 7.86 3.22
N HIS A 69 -5.86 8.88 2.35
CA HIS A 69 -5.75 10.28 2.75
C HIS A 69 -6.90 10.70 3.69
N LEU A 70 -8.14 10.36 3.34
CA LEU A 70 -9.31 10.64 4.16
C LEU A 70 -9.20 9.96 5.54
N VAL A 71 -8.80 8.69 5.59
CA VAL A 71 -8.58 7.98 6.87
C VAL A 71 -7.52 8.69 7.72
N MET A 72 -6.41 9.13 7.12
CA MET A 72 -5.37 9.89 7.83
C MET A 72 -5.87 11.23 8.39
N THR A 73 -6.77 11.92 7.68
CA THR A 73 -7.35 13.19 8.17
C THR A 73 -8.29 12.98 9.36
N LYS A 74 -8.99 11.84 9.43
CA LYS A 74 -9.95 11.52 10.50
C LYS A 74 -9.28 11.06 11.81
N ILE A 75 -8.02 10.61 11.77
CA ILE A 75 -7.29 10.23 12.98
C ILE A 75 -6.72 11.48 13.64
N ALA A 76 -7.13 11.78 14.88
CA ALA A 76 -6.55 12.83 15.70
C ALA A 76 -5.29 12.34 16.43
N GLY A 77 -4.21 13.14 16.42
CA GLY A 77 -2.95 12.81 17.11
C GLY A 77 -1.69 13.37 16.43
N LYS A 78 -0.52 13.05 16.99
CA LYS A 78 0.79 13.35 16.39
C LYS A 78 0.86 12.72 15.00
N GLY A 79 1.37 13.46 14.01
CA GLY A 79 1.38 13.01 12.61
C GLY A 79 2.06 11.64 12.38
N GLN A 80 3.13 11.34 13.13
CA GLN A 80 3.77 10.01 13.17
C GLN A 80 2.80 8.87 13.44
N LEU A 81 1.96 9.04 14.47
CA LEU A 81 0.97 8.05 14.88
C LEU A 81 -0.13 7.89 13.82
N LYS A 82 -0.49 8.98 13.12
CA LYS A 82 -1.48 8.92 12.03
C LYS A 82 -1.00 8.04 10.89
N VAL A 83 0.26 8.20 10.46
CA VAL A 83 0.86 7.36 9.40
C VAL A 83 0.92 5.91 9.83
N LEU A 84 1.41 5.67 11.04
CA LEU A 84 1.59 4.31 11.53
C LEU A 84 0.24 3.59 11.66
N VAL A 85 -0.74 4.21 12.32
CA VAL A 85 -2.04 3.59 12.57
C VAL A 85 -2.86 3.46 11.28
N ALA A 86 -2.90 4.49 10.43
CA ALA A 86 -3.64 4.43 9.16
C ALA A 86 -2.98 3.46 8.18
N GLY A 87 -1.66 3.59 7.99
CA GLY A 87 -0.89 2.80 7.03
C GLY A 87 -0.83 1.33 7.40
N VAL A 88 -0.53 1.00 8.66
CA VAL A 88 -0.49 -0.41 9.12
C VAL A 88 -1.89 -1.02 9.11
N GLY A 89 -2.91 -0.30 9.56
CA GLY A 89 -4.29 -0.80 9.55
C GLY A 89 -4.81 -1.09 8.16
N TRP A 90 -4.56 -0.17 7.21
CA TRP A 90 -4.92 -0.34 5.81
C TRP A 90 -4.15 -1.50 5.16
N ALA A 91 -2.82 -1.53 5.28
CA ALA A 91 -1.97 -2.58 4.69
C ALA A 91 -2.27 -3.97 5.29
N THR A 92 -2.61 -4.04 6.57
CA THR A 92 -2.96 -5.30 7.24
C THR A 92 -4.32 -5.81 6.76
N ALA A 93 -5.32 -4.93 6.64
CA ALA A 93 -6.64 -5.32 6.11
C ALA A 93 -6.54 -5.81 4.67
N GLU A 94 -5.71 -5.16 3.85
CA GLU A 94 -5.38 -5.59 2.49
C GLU A 94 -4.73 -6.97 2.45
N LEU A 95 -3.70 -7.20 3.27
CA LEU A 95 -3.01 -8.50 3.33
C LEU A 95 -3.96 -9.63 3.76
N VAL A 96 -4.81 -9.37 4.76
CA VAL A 96 -5.79 -10.35 5.25
C VAL A 96 -6.77 -10.74 4.14
N MET A 97 -7.32 -9.75 3.42
CA MET A 97 -8.28 -10.00 2.35
C MET A 97 -7.66 -10.67 1.12
N THR A 98 -6.47 -10.25 0.71
CA THR A 98 -5.89 -10.65 -0.59
C THR A 98 -5.04 -11.90 -0.54
N ARG A 99 -4.49 -12.26 0.64
CA ARG A 99 -3.47 -13.33 0.75
C ARG A 99 -3.75 -14.30 1.90
N LEU A 100 -4.24 -13.82 3.05
CA LEU A 100 -4.51 -14.70 4.19
C LEU A 100 -5.68 -15.66 3.92
N VAL A 101 -6.73 -15.21 3.22
CA VAL A 101 -7.85 -16.09 2.81
C VAL A 101 -7.40 -17.19 1.84
N PRO A 102 -6.68 -16.90 0.73
CA PRO A 102 -6.12 -17.94 -0.14
C PRO A 102 -5.12 -18.87 0.56
N LEU A 103 -4.25 -18.34 1.42
CA LEU A 103 -3.27 -19.14 2.17
C LEU A 103 -3.97 -20.09 3.15
N TRP A 104 -5.00 -19.63 3.85
CA TRP A 104 -5.78 -20.45 4.78
C TRP A 104 -6.51 -21.59 4.08
N VAL A 105 -7.16 -21.29 2.95
CA VAL A 105 -7.87 -22.30 2.16
C VAL A 105 -6.89 -23.27 1.50
N GLY A 106 -5.74 -22.78 1.01
CA GLY A 106 -4.69 -23.62 0.42
C GLY A 106 -3.99 -24.54 1.44
N ALA A 107 -3.81 -24.09 2.67
CA ALA A 107 -3.21 -24.88 3.75
C ALA A 107 -4.13 -26.03 4.24
N ARG A 108 -5.44 -25.97 3.96
CA ARG A 108 -6.40 -27.00 4.37
C ARG A 108 -6.40 -28.26 3.50
N GLY A 109 -5.66 -28.30 2.39
CA GLY A 109 -5.75 -29.43 1.45
C GLY A 109 -4.55 -29.72 0.56
N VAL A 110 -3.34 -29.21 0.84
CA VAL A 110 -2.19 -29.42 -0.06
C VAL A 110 -0.91 -29.78 0.70
N GLU A 111 -0.17 -30.73 0.15
CA GLU A 111 1.22 -31.07 0.51
C GLU A 111 2.12 -29.81 0.43
N PHE A 112 3.23 -29.78 1.16
CA PHE A 112 4.09 -28.60 1.24
C PHE A 112 4.65 -28.21 -0.15
N ASP A 113 4.15 -27.12 -0.72
CA ASP A 113 4.55 -26.59 -2.02
C ASP A 113 5.28 -25.25 -1.88
N TRP A 114 6.38 -25.10 -2.64
CA TRP A 114 7.20 -23.90 -2.75
C TRP A 114 6.39 -22.66 -3.20
N LYS A 115 5.28 -22.88 -3.89
CA LYS A 115 4.31 -21.84 -4.29
C LYS A 115 3.79 -21.02 -3.11
N TYR A 116 3.50 -21.64 -1.97
CA TYR A 116 2.96 -20.93 -0.80
C TYR A 116 4.02 -20.08 -0.11
N ILE A 117 5.28 -20.52 -0.14
CA ILE A 117 6.43 -19.73 0.34
C ILE A 117 6.57 -18.46 -0.52
N GLN A 118 6.51 -18.59 -1.85
CA GLN A 118 6.56 -17.43 -2.74
C GLN A 118 5.40 -16.48 -2.50
N MET A 119 4.19 -17.00 -2.33
CA MET A 119 2.99 -16.20 -2.05
C MET A 119 3.12 -15.43 -0.71
N SER A 120 3.75 -16.04 0.29
CA SER A 120 4.01 -15.40 1.59
C SER A 120 5.05 -14.28 1.48
N PHE A 121 6.13 -14.50 0.73
CA PHE A 121 7.11 -13.43 0.47
C PHE A 121 6.51 -12.28 -0.35
N ASP A 122 5.70 -12.57 -1.38
CA ASP A 122 4.99 -11.56 -2.17
C ASP A 122 4.04 -10.72 -1.30
N ALA A 123 3.35 -11.35 -0.34
CA ALA A 123 2.49 -10.66 0.61
C ALA A 123 3.26 -9.68 1.50
N ASN A 124 4.42 -10.09 2.03
CA ASN A 124 5.28 -9.23 2.86
C ASN A 124 5.83 -8.04 2.08
N VAL A 125 6.31 -8.26 0.86
CA VAL A 125 6.81 -7.20 -0.01
C VAL A 125 5.69 -6.21 -0.34
N SER A 126 4.49 -6.71 -0.62
CA SER A 126 3.31 -5.86 -0.88
C SER A 126 2.94 -5.05 0.36
N LEU A 127 2.99 -5.62 1.57
CA LEU A 127 2.73 -4.88 2.81
C LEU A 127 3.71 -3.72 3.01
N VAL A 128 5.01 -3.96 2.83
CA VAL A 128 6.04 -2.90 2.94
C VAL A 128 5.79 -1.80 1.91
N GLN A 129 5.36 -2.18 0.70
CA GLN A 129 4.97 -1.22 -0.33
C GLN A 129 3.80 -0.33 0.11
N HIS A 130 2.72 -0.92 0.62
CA HIS A 130 1.55 -0.15 1.07
C HIS A 130 1.87 0.80 2.22
N ILE A 131 2.70 0.37 3.19
CA ILE A 131 3.16 1.23 4.28
C ILE A 131 4.02 2.39 3.72
N SER A 132 4.88 2.11 2.74
CA SER A 132 5.71 3.15 2.10
C SER A 132 4.85 4.17 1.34
N THR A 133 3.84 3.71 0.60
CA THR A 133 2.86 4.58 -0.08
C THR A 133 2.07 5.41 0.94
N ALA A 134 1.64 4.83 2.06
CA ALA A 134 0.97 5.55 3.13
C ALA A 134 1.86 6.66 3.73
N ALA A 135 3.15 6.37 3.92
CA ALA A 135 4.11 7.37 4.38
C ALA A 135 4.28 8.51 3.36
N LEU A 136 4.34 8.21 2.06
CA LEU A 136 4.44 9.21 0.99
C LEU A 136 3.17 10.08 0.89
N VAL A 137 1.98 9.50 0.96
CA VAL A 137 0.70 10.24 0.97
C VAL A 137 0.62 11.19 2.15
N TRP A 138 1.05 10.74 3.33
CA TRP A 138 1.09 11.61 4.50
C TRP A 138 2.11 12.74 4.34
N LEU A 139 3.28 12.43 3.78
CA LEU A 139 4.32 13.42 3.51
C LEU A 139 3.82 14.50 2.56
N TRP A 140 3.07 14.10 1.52
CA TRP A 140 2.43 14.99 0.57
C TRP A 140 1.34 15.86 1.22
N SER A 141 0.52 15.29 2.10
CA SER A 141 -0.53 16.04 2.81
C SER A 141 0.01 17.07 3.81
N ARG A 142 1.32 17.09 4.07
CA ARG A 142 1.94 17.96 5.07
C ARG A 142 2.36 19.29 4.45
N THR A 143 1.80 20.39 4.95
CA THR A 143 2.10 21.75 4.48
C THR A 143 3.47 22.29 4.93
N ASP A 144 4.15 21.61 5.85
CA ASP A 144 5.49 21.97 6.37
C ASP A 144 6.65 21.53 5.45
N LEU A 145 6.37 20.83 4.36
CA LEU A 145 7.41 20.40 3.43
C LEU A 145 7.95 21.61 2.65
N GLN A 146 9.27 21.73 2.52
CA GLN A 146 9.83 22.73 1.60
C GLN A 146 9.31 22.45 0.19
N LYS A 147 8.85 23.49 -0.51
CA LYS A 147 8.24 23.38 -1.85
C LYS A 147 9.14 22.66 -2.87
N SER A 148 10.44 22.61 -2.62
CA SER A 148 11.44 21.89 -3.43
C SER A 148 11.30 20.35 -3.38
N PHE A 149 10.87 19.77 -2.26
CA PHE A 149 10.73 18.31 -2.11
C PHE A 149 9.36 17.78 -2.53
N LEU A 150 8.34 18.65 -2.68
CA LEU A 150 7.00 18.28 -3.15
C LEU A 150 6.99 17.60 -4.53
N PRO A 151 7.70 18.08 -5.57
CA PRO A 151 7.73 17.41 -6.86
C PRO A 151 8.35 16.01 -6.78
N ILE A 152 9.33 15.82 -5.90
CA ILE A 152 9.96 14.51 -5.67
C ILE A 152 8.94 13.54 -5.05
N VAL A 153 8.19 13.98 -4.03
CA VAL A 153 7.14 13.15 -3.41
C VAL A 153 6.05 12.79 -4.43
N MET A 154 5.61 13.76 -5.24
CA MET A 154 4.62 13.52 -6.29
C MET A 154 5.10 12.53 -7.36
N ALA A 155 6.36 12.63 -7.78
CA ALA A 155 6.95 11.72 -8.75
C ALA A 155 6.99 10.28 -8.20
N PHE A 156 7.41 10.09 -6.95
CA PHE A 156 7.44 8.77 -6.32
C PHE A 156 6.03 8.23 -6.04
N MET A 157 5.05 9.09 -5.70
CA MET A 157 3.66 8.67 -5.55
C MET A 157 3.08 8.20 -6.89
N ALA A 158 3.33 8.94 -7.98
CA ALA A 158 2.96 8.49 -9.33
C ALA A 158 3.64 7.17 -9.69
N LEU A 159 4.94 7.02 -9.38
CA LEU A 159 5.67 5.77 -9.60
C LEU A 159 5.06 4.59 -8.85
N THR A 160 4.53 4.80 -7.64
CA THR A 160 3.83 3.75 -6.89
C THR A 160 2.52 3.32 -7.56
N CYS A 161 1.79 4.23 -8.20
CA CYS A 161 0.58 3.91 -8.98
C CYS A 161 0.91 3.12 -10.26
N TYR A 162 1.99 3.46 -10.95
CA TYR A 162 2.39 2.78 -12.19
C TYR A 162 3.16 1.47 -11.95
N ARG A 163 3.54 1.15 -10.71
CA ARG A 163 4.25 -0.09 -10.35
C ARG A 163 3.63 -1.37 -10.93
N PRO A 164 2.33 -1.69 -10.74
CA PRO A 164 1.76 -2.93 -11.27
C PRO A 164 1.97 -3.07 -12.77
N LEU A 165 1.80 -1.96 -13.52
CA LEU A 165 2.02 -1.90 -14.96
C LEU A 165 3.51 -2.09 -15.32
N LEU A 166 4.42 -1.40 -14.62
CA LEU A 166 5.85 -1.55 -14.84
C LEU A 166 6.33 -2.99 -14.60
N ILE A 167 5.85 -3.64 -13.54
CA ILE A 167 6.25 -5.02 -13.21
C ILE A 167 5.69 -6.00 -14.25
N GLU A 168 4.47 -5.77 -14.73
CA GLU A 168 3.84 -6.59 -15.76
C GLU A 168 4.60 -6.47 -17.09
N VAL A 169 4.87 -5.26 -17.56
CA VAL A 169 5.66 -5.00 -18.77
C VAL A 169 7.07 -5.59 -18.64
N LEU A 170 7.76 -5.37 -17.52
CA LEU A 170 9.11 -5.90 -17.33
C LEU A 170 9.13 -7.43 -17.26
N SER A 171 8.10 -8.03 -16.64
CA SER A 171 7.97 -9.49 -16.60
C SER A 171 7.75 -10.08 -17.99
N HIS A 172 7.00 -9.39 -18.85
CA HIS A 172 6.71 -9.82 -20.21
C HIS A 172 7.93 -9.66 -21.13
N VAL A 173 8.64 -8.53 -21.04
CA VAL A 173 9.84 -8.24 -21.84
C VAL A 173 11.00 -9.17 -21.47
N LEU A 174 11.19 -9.44 -20.18
CA LEU A 174 12.31 -10.28 -19.71
C LEU A 174 11.95 -11.78 -19.64
N GLY A 175 10.69 -12.16 -19.84
CA GLY A 175 10.21 -13.54 -19.68
C GLY A 175 10.41 -14.08 -18.26
N ILE A 176 10.54 -13.20 -17.28
CA ILE A 176 10.95 -13.53 -15.91
C ILE A 176 9.74 -14.02 -15.11
N GLN A 177 9.81 -15.25 -14.59
CA GLN A 177 8.77 -15.85 -13.76
C GLN A 177 9.29 -16.29 -12.39
N SER A 178 8.37 -16.45 -11.43
CA SER A 178 8.62 -17.09 -10.13
C SER A 178 9.55 -16.29 -9.21
N TRP A 179 10.78 -16.75 -8.94
CA TRP A 179 11.71 -16.15 -7.96
C TRP A 179 12.27 -14.80 -8.39
N SER A 180 12.64 -14.66 -9.66
CA SER A 180 13.25 -13.45 -10.20
C SER A 180 12.24 -12.30 -10.32
N LEU A 181 10.95 -12.61 -10.53
CA LEU A 181 9.86 -11.63 -10.45
C LEU A 181 9.69 -11.12 -9.01
N LEU A 182 9.82 -12.00 -8.02
CA LEU A 182 9.75 -11.62 -6.61
C LEU A 182 10.94 -10.73 -6.20
N LEU A 183 12.14 -11.05 -6.67
CA LEU A 183 13.32 -10.20 -6.48
C LEU A 183 13.12 -8.81 -7.10
N LEU A 184 12.61 -8.75 -8.33
CA LEU A 184 12.31 -7.48 -9.00
C LEU A 184 11.32 -6.62 -8.19
N LYS A 185 10.19 -7.23 -7.78
CA LYS A 185 9.21 -6.59 -6.89
C LYS A 185 9.85 -6.05 -5.62
N THR A 186 10.72 -6.84 -5.00
CA THR A 186 11.40 -6.50 -3.75
C THR A 186 12.35 -5.33 -3.92
N THR A 187 13.16 -5.34 -4.99
CA THR A 187 14.11 -4.24 -5.29
C THR A 187 13.36 -2.93 -5.53
N PHE A 188 12.30 -2.94 -6.34
CA PHE A 188 11.48 -1.74 -6.56
C PHE A 188 10.87 -1.20 -5.26
N THR A 189 10.28 -2.09 -4.45
CA THR A 189 9.69 -1.70 -3.17
C THR A 189 10.75 -1.18 -2.19
N SER A 190 11.94 -1.78 -2.16
CA SER A 190 13.06 -1.32 -1.34
C SER A 190 13.52 0.08 -1.74
N CYS A 191 13.67 0.36 -3.05
CA CYS A 191 14.03 1.69 -3.54
C CYS A 191 13.02 2.76 -3.10
N ILE A 192 11.72 2.48 -3.22
CA ILE A 192 10.67 3.41 -2.80
C ILE A 192 10.70 3.63 -1.28
N GLY A 193 10.85 2.56 -0.50
CA GLY A 193 10.94 2.62 0.96
C GLY A 193 12.16 3.41 1.45
N LEU A 194 13.33 3.21 0.83
CA LEU A 194 14.54 3.95 1.13
C LEU A 194 14.38 5.44 0.84
N VAL A 195 13.77 5.80 -0.29
CA VAL A 195 13.51 7.22 -0.62
C VAL A 195 12.53 7.84 0.37
N ALA A 196 11.45 7.15 0.73
CA ALA A 196 10.52 7.62 1.75
C ALA A 196 11.22 7.85 3.10
N LEU A 197 12.13 6.96 3.49
CA LEU A 197 12.94 7.09 4.70
C LEU A 197 13.91 8.29 4.62
N GLN A 198 14.62 8.46 3.50
CA GLN A 198 15.55 9.58 3.31
C GLN A 198 14.83 10.93 3.38
N LEU A 199 13.65 11.03 2.77
CA LEU A 199 12.81 12.23 2.87
C LEU A 199 12.34 12.47 4.30
N TYR A 200 11.97 11.41 5.01
CA TYR A 200 11.60 11.50 6.41
C TYR A 200 12.75 12.01 7.30
N LEU A 201 13.95 11.46 7.15
CA LEU A 201 15.15 11.87 7.88
C LEU A 201 15.55 13.32 7.58
N THR A 202 15.52 13.70 6.30
CA THR A 202 15.82 15.08 5.86
C THR A 202 14.93 16.10 6.57
N LEU A 203 13.64 15.78 6.75
CA LEU A 203 12.70 16.65 7.46
C LEU A 203 12.96 16.71 8.96
N THR A 204 13.33 15.58 9.59
CA THR A 204 13.65 15.58 11.01
C THR A 204 14.90 16.40 11.30
N THR A 205 15.94 16.28 10.47
CA THR A 205 17.18 17.06 10.61
C THR A 205 16.94 18.55 10.32
N GLY A 206 16.15 18.88 9.29
CA GLY A 206 15.82 20.26 8.96
C GLY A 206 15.03 20.98 10.05
N LYS A 207 14.24 20.25 10.86
CA LYS A 207 13.53 20.80 12.02
C LYS A 207 14.48 21.14 13.17
N GLN A 208 15.50 20.32 13.40
CA GLN A 208 16.48 20.51 14.47
C GLN A 208 17.47 21.64 14.20
N ALA A 209 17.70 22.00 12.93
CA ALA A 209 18.51 23.16 12.54
C ALA A 209 17.78 24.52 12.70
N ARG A 210 16.46 24.51 12.96
CA ARG A 210 15.63 25.73 13.13
C ARG A 210 15.21 26.00 14.58
N THR A 211 15.53 25.10 15.51
CA THR A 211 15.29 25.22 16.96
C THR A 211 16.59 25.55 17.67
#